data_AF-A0A432W4C2-F1
#
_entry.id   AF-A0A432W4C2-F1
#
_cell.length_a   1.000
_cell.length_b   1.000
_cell.length_c   1.000
_cell.angle_alpha   90.00
_cell.angle_beta   90.00
_cell.angle_gamma   90.00
#
_symmetry.space_group_name_H-M   'P 1'
#
loop_
_entity.id
_entity.type
_entity.pdbx_description
1 polymer ?
#
loop_
_entity_poly.entity_id
_entity_poly.type
_entity_poly.pdbx_seq_one_letter_code
_entity_poly.pdbx_strand_id
1 'polypeptide(L)'
;MRKTWEFDVKGHAVRVTNSWLHGVKLYIDGDFRDEDRSFLAFGNEVRLSARVGEIGVIEIEPRALLFAVEIDAYFIEGKHRSCVFSSTKRLSLAHQRAKRIT
;
A
#
# COMPACT_ATOMS: atom_id res chain seq x y z
N MET A 1 9.35 -10.87 13.41
CA MET A 1 9.27 -11.06 11.95
C MET A 1 8.88 -9.74 11.31
N ARG A 2 9.61 -9.31 10.26
CA ARG A 2 9.30 -8.09 9.50
C ARG A 2 8.91 -8.50 8.09
N LYS A 3 7.82 -7.93 7.58
CA LYS A 3 7.39 -8.10 6.19
C LYS A 3 7.48 -6.75 5.48
N THR A 4 7.89 -6.77 4.23
CA THR A 4 8.09 -5.56 3.42
C THR A 4 7.46 -5.78 2.06
N TRP A 5 6.77 -4.77 1.56
CA TRP A 5 6.24 -4.70 0.21
C TRP A 5 6.76 -3.42 -0.44
N GLU A 6 7.26 -3.57 -1.66
CA GLU A 6 7.82 -2.47 -2.46
C GLU A 6 7.18 -2.52 -3.84
N PHE A 7 6.72 -1.36 -4.31
CA PHE A 7 6.08 -1.21 -5.61
C PHE A 7 6.09 0.24 -6.07
N ASP A 8 6.04 0.45 -7.38
CA ASP A 8 5.99 1.80 -7.96
C ASP A 8 4.56 2.26 -8.25
N VAL A 9 4.31 3.54 -7.97
CA VAL A 9 3.08 4.25 -8.33
C VAL A 9 3.47 5.53 -9.06
N LYS A 10 3.21 5.58 -10.38
CA LYS A 10 3.44 6.77 -11.22
C LYS A 10 4.87 7.33 -11.11
N GLY A 11 5.87 6.45 -11.01
CA GLY A 11 7.28 6.84 -10.89
C GLY A 11 7.77 7.12 -9.46
N HIS A 12 6.89 7.03 -8.45
CA HIS A 12 7.26 7.13 -7.05
C HIS A 12 7.40 5.76 -6.40
N ALA A 13 8.47 5.57 -5.64
CA ALA A 13 8.77 4.33 -4.95
C ALA A 13 7.94 4.27 -3.66
N VAL A 14 7.03 3.30 -3.57
CA VAL A 14 6.23 3.06 -2.38
C VAL A 14 6.82 1.86 -1.64
N ARG A 15 7.06 2.04 -0.34
CA ARG A 15 7.45 0.95 0.55
C ARG A 15 6.52 0.89 1.74
N VAL A 16 5.96 -0.28 1.98
CA VAL A 16 5.16 -0.59 3.17
C VAL A 16 5.88 -1.65 3.97
N THR A 17 6.03 -1.43 5.27
CA THR A 17 6.67 -2.41 6.16
C THR A 17 5.75 -2.72 7.31
N ASN A 18 5.56 -3.99 7.63
CA ASN A 18 4.88 -4.43 8.84
C ASN A 18 5.85 -5.15 9.78
N SER A 19 5.72 -4.88 11.07
CA SER A 19 6.33 -5.67 12.13
C SER A 19 5.38 -5.79 13.31
N TRP A 20 5.31 -6.96 13.92
CA TRP A 20 4.42 -7.22 15.06
C TRP A 20 4.54 -6.20 16.20
N LEU A 21 5.75 -5.72 16.49
CA LEU A 21 6.03 -4.81 17.60
C LEU A 21 5.90 -3.32 17.25
N HIS A 22 5.95 -2.97 15.96
CA HIS A 22 5.96 -1.55 15.54
C HIS A 22 4.87 -1.22 14.51
N GLY A 23 3.95 -2.14 14.26
CA GLY A 23 2.84 -1.95 13.35
C GLY A 23 3.24 -1.86 11.88
N VAL A 24 2.38 -1.22 11.09
CA VAL A 24 2.57 -0.96 9.65
C VAL A 24 3.10 0.45 9.46
N LYS A 25 4.04 0.64 8.54
CA LYS A 25 4.64 1.93 8.18
C LYS A 25 4.62 2.12 6.68
N LEU A 26 4.34 3.35 6.24
CA LEU A 26 4.31 3.77 4.85
C LEU A 26 5.45 4.74 4.56
N TYR A 27 6.18 4.47 3.49
CA TYR A 27 7.24 5.32 2.97
C TYR A 27 7.00 5.63 1.50
N ILE A 28 7.29 6.87 1.10
CA ILE A 28 7.24 7.34 -0.29
C ILE A 28 8.60 7.95 -0.62
N ASP A 29 9.25 7.44 -1.66
CA ASP A 29 10.59 7.83 -2.11
C ASP A 29 11.65 7.77 -1.00
N GLY A 30 11.46 6.83 -0.06
CA GLY A 30 12.34 6.63 1.09
C GLY A 30 11.92 7.41 2.35
N ASP A 31 11.10 8.45 2.22
CA ASP A 31 10.62 9.26 3.35
C ASP A 31 9.53 8.54 4.12
N PHE A 32 9.59 8.57 5.45
CA PHE A 32 8.51 8.10 6.31
C PHE A 32 7.30 9.05 6.21
N ARG A 33 6.12 8.51 5.90
CA ARG A 33 4.90 9.31 5.67
C ARG A 33 3.77 9.02 6.63
N ASP A 34 3.60 7.76 7.04
CA ASP A 34 2.50 7.37 7.93
C ASP A 34 2.80 6.06 8.66
N GLU A 35 2.13 5.82 9.79
CA GLU A 35 2.15 4.53 10.48
C GLU A 35 0.86 4.23 11.23
N ASP A 36 0.53 2.95 11.29
CA ASP A 36 -0.52 2.42 12.17
C ASP A 36 0.12 1.41 13.12
N ARG A 37 0.00 1.68 14.43
CA ARG A 37 0.55 0.83 15.50
C ARG A 37 -0.47 -0.12 16.10
N SER A 38 -1.66 -0.19 15.52
CA SER A 38 -2.72 -1.09 15.99
C SER A 38 -2.20 -2.53 15.95
N PHE A 39 -2.23 -3.20 17.12
CA PHE A 39 -1.75 -4.59 17.26
C PHE A 39 -2.57 -5.59 16.45
N LEU A 40 -3.79 -5.22 16.07
CA LEU A 40 -4.72 -6.06 15.32
C LEU A 40 -5.31 -5.23 14.17
N ALA A 41 -4.88 -5.53 12.94
CA ALA A 41 -5.50 -5.00 11.73
C ALA A 41 -6.82 -5.74 11.46
N PHE A 42 -7.87 -5.39 12.22
CA PHE A 42 -9.22 -5.88 11.97
C PHE A 42 -9.96 -4.90 11.06
N GLY A 43 -10.42 -5.40 9.91
CA GLY A 43 -11.35 -4.67 9.04
C GLY A 43 -10.76 -4.23 7.70
N ASN A 44 -11.61 -4.16 6.69
CA ASN A 44 -11.31 -3.67 5.34
C ASN A 44 -11.23 -2.14 5.34
N GLU A 45 -10.43 -1.56 6.22
CA GLU A 45 -10.33 -0.12 6.41
C GLU A 45 -8.97 0.40 5.96
N VAL A 46 -8.97 1.60 5.40
CA VAL A 46 -7.74 2.34 5.11
C VAL A 46 -7.11 2.72 6.44
N ARG A 47 -5.88 2.26 6.67
CA ARG A 47 -5.14 2.52 7.92
C ARG A 47 -3.93 3.42 7.73
N LEU A 48 -3.44 3.54 6.51
CA LEU A 48 -2.37 4.46 6.18
C LEU A 48 -2.73 5.23 4.92
N SER A 49 -2.39 6.51 4.89
CA SER A 49 -2.57 7.34 3.70
C SER A 49 -1.46 8.36 3.56
N ALA A 50 -1.00 8.61 2.33
CA ALA A 50 -0.01 9.64 2.07
C ALA A 50 -0.21 10.28 0.70
N ARG A 51 0.13 11.56 0.58
CA ARG A 51 0.27 12.19 -0.73
C ARG A 51 1.46 11.61 -1.47
N VAL A 52 1.28 11.39 -2.77
CA VAL A 52 2.32 10.96 -3.71
C VAL A 52 2.58 12.13 -4.66
N GLY A 53 3.62 12.89 -4.37
CA GLY A 53 3.90 14.16 -5.05
C GLY A 53 2.68 15.09 -5.06
N GLU A 54 2.42 15.69 -6.22
CA GLU A 54 1.23 16.50 -6.50
C GLU A 54 0.14 15.72 -7.27
N ILE A 55 0.36 14.42 -7.47
CA ILE A 55 -0.41 13.60 -8.42
C ILE A 55 -1.66 13.00 -7.76
N GLY A 56 -1.56 12.64 -6.47
CA GLY A 56 -2.68 12.02 -5.78
C GLY A 56 -2.34 11.53 -4.38
N VAL A 57 -3.15 10.62 -3.87
CA VAL A 57 -3.02 10.01 -2.55
C VAL A 57 -2.94 8.51 -2.69
N ILE A 58 -2.03 7.88 -1.96
CA ILE A 58 -2.03 6.45 -1.77
C ILE A 58 -2.68 6.09 -0.44
N GLU A 59 -3.52 5.07 -0.47
CA GLU A 59 -4.18 4.47 0.68
C GLU A 59 -3.74 3.02 0.82
N ILE A 60 -3.40 2.61 2.04
CA ILE A 60 -3.05 1.24 2.37
C ILE A 60 -4.13 0.66 3.27
N GLU A 61 -4.64 -0.50 2.88
CA GLU A 61 -5.55 -1.34 3.65
C GLU A 61 -4.81 -2.59 4.12
N PRO A 62 -4.33 -2.63 5.38
CA PRO A 62 -3.79 -3.83 5.96
C PRO A 62 -4.90 -4.83 6.27
N ARG A 63 -4.67 -6.11 5.97
CA ARG A 63 -5.57 -7.23 6.27
C ARG A 63 -4.83 -8.25 7.13
N ALA A 64 -5.32 -8.49 8.35
CA ALA A 64 -4.84 -9.60 9.15
C ALA A 64 -5.48 -10.93 8.66
N LEU A 65 -4.64 -11.90 8.31
CA LEU A 65 -5.03 -13.27 7.96
C LEU A 65 -4.37 -14.23 8.95
N LEU A 66 -5.08 -14.69 9.99
CA LEU A 66 -4.68 -15.62 11.07
C LEU A 66 -3.25 -15.50 11.66
N PHE A 67 -2.20 -15.63 10.85
CA PHE A 67 -0.78 -15.56 11.22
C PHE A 67 0.06 -14.59 10.39
N ALA A 68 -0.55 -13.89 9.42
CA ALA A 68 0.14 -12.97 8.53
C ALA A 68 -0.62 -11.66 8.36
N VAL A 69 0.12 -10.59 8.15
CA VAL A 69 -0.43 -9.32 7.65
C VAL A 69 -0.21 -9.29 6.14
N GLU A 70 -1.26 -8.93 5.42
CA GLU A 70 -1.28 -8.67 3.99
C GLU A 70 -1.75 -7.24 3.74
N ILE A 71 -1.52 -6.70 2.54
CA ILE A 71 -1.93 -5.34 2.19
C ILE A 71 -2.58 -5.30 0.82
N ASP A 72 -3.56 -4.40 0.69
CA ASP A 72 -3.97 -3.84 -0.59
C ASP A 72 -3.60 -2.35 -0.60
N ALA A 73 -3.15 -1.85 -1.74
CA ALA A 73 -2.85 -0.44 -1.93
C ALA A 73 -3.70 0.13 -3.05
N TYR A 74 -4.25 1.31 -2.78
CA TYR A 74 -5.11 2.04 -3.70
C TYR A 74 -4.53 3.41 -3.96
N PHE A 75 -4.52 3.83 -5.23
CA PHE A 75 -4.15 5.19 -5.61
C PHE A 75 -5.40 5.96 -6.01
N ILE A 76 -5.55 7.14 -5.40
CA ILE A 76 -6.63 8.08 -5.62
C ILE A 76 -6.09 9.25 -6.44
N GLU A 77 -6.66 9.41 -7.64
CA GLU A 77 -6.41 10.53 -8.55
C GLU A 77 -7.76 11.22 -8.82
N GLY A 78 -7.97 12.38 -8.20
CA GLY A 78 -9.25 13.08 -8.23
C GLY A 78 -10.38 12.23 -7.61
N LYS A 79 -11.35 11.80 -8.43
CA LYS A 79 -12.47 10.94 -8.00
C LYS A 79 -12.23 9.45 -8.28
N HIS A 80 -11.12 9.10 -8.91
CA HIS A 80 -10.84 7.73 -9.32
C HIS A 80 -9.96 7.01 -8.29
N ARG A 81 -10.45 5.90 -7.75
CA ARG A 81 -9.71 5.03 -6.82
C ARG A 81 -9.36 3.72 -7.52
N SER A 82 -8.07 3.46 -7.69
CA SER A 82 -7.56 2.30 -8.43
C SER A 82 -6.68 1.41 -7.55
N CYS A 83 -6.84 0.09 -7.63
CA CYS A 83 -5.95 -0.84 -6.93
C CYS A 83 -4.61 -0.92 -7.68
N VAL A 84 -3.53 -0.51 -7.04
CA VAL A 84 -2.18 -0.43 -7.64
C VAL A 84 -1.25 -1.53 -7.15
N PHE A 85 -1.59 -2.15 -6.02
CA PHE A 85 -0.89 -3.29 -5.45
C PHE A 85 -1.83 -4.14 -4.58
N SER A 86 -1.63 -5.45 -4.57
CA SER A 86 -2.26 -6.37 -3.63
C SER A 86 -1.28 -7.51 -3.34
N SER A 87 -1.09 -7.84 -2.07
CA SER A 87 -0.21 -8.95 -1.68
C SER A 87 -0.90 -10.30 -1.66
N THR A 88 -2.24 -10.34 -1.73
CA THR A 88 -3.04 -11.58 -1.76
C THR A 88 -3.59 -11.89 -3.15
N LYS A 89 -3.89 -10.86 -3.94
CA LYS A 89 -4.47 -11.01 -5.28
C LYS A 89 -3.40 -10.79 -6.32
N ARG A 90 -3.31 -11.72 -7.26
CA ARG A 90 -2.58 -11.47 -8.51
C ARG A 90 -3.38 -10.44 -9.31
N LEU A 91 -2.88 -9.20 -9.40
CA LEU A 91 -3.45 -8.19 -10.28
C LEU A 91 -3.54 -8.75 -11.71
N SER A 92 -4.67 -8.57 -12.39
CA SER A 92 -4.88 -9.15 -13.71
C SER A 92 -3.85 -8.62 -14.71
N LEU A 93 -3.47 -9.44 -15.70
CA LEU A 93 -2.47 -9.10 -16.72
C LEU A 93 -2.78 -7.78 -17.45
N ALA A 94 -4.04 -7.36 -17.52
CA ALA A 94 -4.46 -6.08 -18.09
C ALA A 94 -3.94 -4.87 -17.29
N HIS A 95 -3.98 -4.91 -15.95
CA HIS A 95 -3.43 -3.86 -15.09
C HIS A 95 -1.90 -3.79 -15.15
N GLN A 96 -1.23 -4.94 -15.31
CA GLN A 96 0.23 -4.98 -15.47
C GLN A 96 0.69 -4.40 -16.82
N ARG A 97 -0.09 -4.61 -17.89
CA ARG A 97 0.21 -4.06 -19.23
C ARG A 97 0.01 -2.55 -19.30
N ALA A 98 -0.98 -2.00 -18.59
CA ALA A 98 -1.18 -0.56 -18.52
C ALA A 98 -0.01 0.20 -17.86
N LYS A 99 0.71 -0.42 -16.90
CA LYS A 99 1.94 0.16 -16.32
C LYS A 99 3.15 0.18 -17.27
N ARG A 100 3.10 -0.50 -18.42
CA ARG A 100 4.27 -0.69 -19.31
C ARG A 100 4.21 0.15 -20.60
N ILE A 101 3.12 0.89 -20.83
CA ILE A 101 2.86 1.66 -22.07
C ILE A 101 2.80 3.18 -21.80
N THR A 102 3.21 3.64 -20.62
CA THR A 102 3.38 5.08 -20.30
C THR A 102 4.77 5.26 -19.72
#